data_AF-A0A662V855-F1
#
_entry.id   AF-A0A662V855-F1
#
_cell.length_a   1.000
_cell.length_b   1.000
_cell.length_c   1.000
_cell.angle_alpha   90.00
_cell.angle_beta   90.00
_cell.angle_gamma   90.00
#
_symmetry.space_group_name_H-M   'P 1'
#
loop_
_entity.id
_entity.type
_entity.pdbx_description
1 polymer ?
#
loop_
_entity_poly.entity_id
_entity_poly.type
_entity_poly.pdbx_seq_one_letter_code
_entity_poly.pdbx_strand_id
1 'polypeptide(L)'
;MGRALGTLEELGIELLWFDSMGAKSASICVRTGSSTVVVDPGAAAMQPSYPLPPSEKRRLRREAVRAITRCWEEAEVVVVTHYHYDHHIPPGDPDLA
;
A
#
# COMPACT_ATOMS: atom_id res chain seq x y z
N MET A 1 -18.37 2.63 10.29
CA MET A 1 -17.07 2.93 9.65
C MET A 1 -16.44 4.24 10.12
N GLY A 2 -17.18 5.34 10.32
CA GLY A 2 -16.58 6.64 10.68
C GLY A 2 -15.77 6.68 12.00
N ARG A 3 -16.18 5.98 13.06
CA ARG A 3 -15.43 5.96 14.33
C ARG A 3 -14.07 5.26 14.24
N ALA A 4 -13.98 4.15 13.51
CA ALA A 4 -12.76 3.34 13.46
C ALA A 4 -11.65 4.02 12.65
N LEU A 5 -11.99 4.66 11.52
CA LEU A 5 -11.03 5.44 10.73
C LEU A 5 -10.53 6.64 11.53
N GLY A 6 -11.41 7.35 12.24
CA GLY A 6 -11.00 8.44 13.13
C GLY A 6 -10.03 7.98 14.22
N THR A 7 -10.25 6.81 14.83
CA THR A 7 -9.31 6.25 15.81
C THR A 7 -7.94 5.92 15.20
N LEU A 8 -7.87 5.43 13.97
CA LEU A 8 -6.59 5.17 13.30
C LEU A 8 -5.83 6.46 13.01
N GLU A 9 -6.53 7.48 12.51
CA GLU A 9 -5.96 8.81 12.25
C GLU A 9 -5.44 9.47 13.54
N GLU A 10 -6.19 9.39 14.65
CA GLU A 10 -5.76 9.87 15.97
C GLU A 10 -4.49 9.16 16.48
N LEU A 11 -4.29 7.90 16.08
CA LEU A 11 -3.09 7.11 16.38
C LEU A 11 -1.96 7.33 15.35
N GLY A 12 -2.14 8.20 14.36
CA GLY A 12 -1.17 8.47 13.29
C GLY A 12 -1.07 7.36 12.24
N ILE A 13 -2.07 6.48 12.14
CA ILE A 13 -2.09 5.35 11.21
C ILE A 13 -2.92 5.72 9.97
N GLU A 14 -2.27 5.76 8.81
CA GLU A 14 -2.90 5.91 7.50
C GLU A 14 -2.93 4.57 6.77
N LEU A 15 -4.10 4.23 6.21
CA LEU A 15 -4.29 3.07 5.35
C LEU A 15 -3.90 3.44 3.92
N LEU A 16 -2.75 2.94 3.43
CA LEU A 16 -2.23 3.32 2.11
C LEU A 16 -2.95 2.60 0.98
N TRP A 17 -3.02 1.27 1.07
CA TRP A 17 -3.76 0.46 0.09
C TRP A 17 -4.09 -0.93 0.62
N PHE A 18 -5.29 -1.41 0.28
CA PHE A 18 -5.81 -2.72 0.68
C PHE A 18 -6.50 -3.42 -0.48
N ASP A 19 -6.68 -4.74 -0.36
CA ASP A 19 -7.43 -5.58 -1.32
C ASP A 19 -8.79 -4.97 -1.73
N SER A 20 -9.51 -4.39 -0.79
CA SER A 20 -10.81 -3.74 -1.05
C SER A 20 -10.73 -2.55 -2.00
N MET A 21 -9.54 -1.98 -2.20
CA MET A 21 -9.25 -0.87 -3.12
C MET A 21 -8.82 -1.38 -4.52
N GLY A 22 -8.81 -2.71 -4.73
CA GLY A 22 -8.70 -3.33 -6.05
C GLY A 22 -7.29 -3.69 -6.52
N ALA A 23 -6.32 -3.70 -5.61
CA ALA A 23 -5.02 -4.35 -5.78
C ALA A 23 -4.69 -5.12 -4.49
N LYS A 24 -4.03 -6.27 -4.61
CA LYS A 24 -3.60 -7.05 -3.45
C LYS A 24 -2.57 -6.26 -2.66
N SER A 25 -2.87 -5.96 -1.41
CA SER A 25 -2.04 -5.12 -0.54
C SER A 25 -2.56 -5.15 0.89
N ALA A 26 -1.67 -4.92 1.84
CA ALA A 26 -1.99 -4.62 3.23
C ALA A 26 -1.01 -3.56 3.78
N SER A 27 -0.98 -2.40 3.12
CA SER A 27 0.05 -1.38 3.36
C SER A 27 -0.48 -0.25 4.23
N ILE A 28 0.31 0.13 5.24
CA ILE A 28 0.00 1.23 6.16
C ILE A 28 1.21 2.16 6.32
N CYS A 29 0.92 3.43 6.60
CA CYS A 29 1.89 4.41 7.06
C CYS A 29 1.58 4.77 8.50
N VAL A 30 2.59 4.66 9.37
CA VAL A 30 2.49 5.04 10.78
C VAL A 30 3.36 6.27 10.97
N ARG A 31 2.72 7.41 11.23
CA ARG A 31 3.39 8.67 11.56
C ARG A 31 3.47 8.79 13.07
N THR A 32 4.70 8.79 13.57
CA THR A 32 5.01 9.10 14.95
C THR A 32 5.44 10.56 15.07
N GLY A 33 5.62 11.08 16.30
CA GLY A 33 6.05 12.46 16.49
C GLY A 33 7.42 12.82 15.90
N SER A 34 8.26 11.82 15.60
CA SER A 34 9.63 12.03 15.08
C SER A 34 9.93 11.32 13.77
N SER A 35 9.16 10.28 13.42
CA SER A 35 9.53 9.33 12.37
C SER A 35 8.30 8.81 11.64
N THR A 36 8.47 8.55 10.35
CA THR A 36 7.49 7.85 9.51
C THR A 36 7.93 6.40 9.30
N VAL A 37 7.02 5.46 9.55
CA VAL A 37 7.23 4.03 9.33
C VAL A 37 6.23 3.52 8.30
N VAL A 38 6.71 2.87 7.24
CA VAL A 38 5.83 2.20 6.26
C VAL A 38 5.93 0.70 6.46
N VAL A 39 4.77 0.05 6.60
CA VAL A 39 4.67 -1.41 6.76
C VAL A 39 4.08 -1.99 5.48
N ASP A 40 4.75 -3.03 4.99
CA ASP A 40 4.40 -3.79 3.80
C ASP A 40 4.16 -2.90 2.57
N PRO A 41 5.19 -2.21 2.04
CA PRO A 41 5.09 -1.36 0.85
C PRO A 41 4.99 -2.20 -0.44
N GLY A 42 3.99 -3.06 -0.52
CA GLY A 42 3.75 -3.98 -1.63
C GLY A 42 2.41 -3.73 -2.31
N ALA A 43 2.34 -4.06 -3.60
CA ALA A 43 1.10 -4.06 -4.34
C ALA A 43 1.19 -5.00 -5.55
N ALA A 44 0.27 -5.97 -5.61
CA ALA A 44 0.11 -6.86 -6.75
C ALA A 44 -1.27 -6.70 -7.40
N ALA A 45 -1.37 -6.99 -8.71
CA ALA A 45 -2.65 -6.96 -9.38
C ALA A 45 -3.58 -8.06 -8.84
N MET A 46 -4.89 -7.78 -8.81
CA MET A 46 -5.88 -8.78 -8.43
C MET A 46 -5.86 -10.00 -9.34
N GLN A 47 -6.22 -11.16 -8.79
CA GLN A 47 -6.33 -12.43 -9.51
C GLN A 47 -7.25 -12.34 -10.74
N PRO A 48 -7.10 -13.22 -11.74
CA PRO A 48 -7.92 -13.21 -12.95
C PRO A 48 -9.43 -13.22 -12.68
N SER A 49 -9.89 -13.95 -11.66
CA SER A 49 -11.30 -14.07 -11.28
C SER A 49 -11.91 -12.84 -10.60
N TYR A 50 -11.11 -11.85 -10.17
CA TYR A 50 -11.65 -10.61 -9.61
C TYR A 50 -12.46 -9.85 -10.68
N PRO A 51 -13.65 -9.30 -10.37
CA PRO A 51 -14.63 -8.83 -11.35
C PRO A 51 -14.31 -7.45 -11.94
N LEU A 52 -13.06 -7.25 -12.38
CA LEU A 52 -12.61 -6.06 -13.10
C LEU A 52 -11.90 -6.46 -14.39
N PRO A 53 -11.94 -5.63 -15.44
CA PRO A 53 -11.12 -5.83 -16.63
C PRO A 53 -9.61 -5.85 -16.30
N PRO A 54 -8.76 -6.57 -17.06
CA PRO A 54 -7.31 -6.59 -16.82
C PRO A 54 -6.64 -5.21 -16.86
N SER A 55 -7.12 -4.31 -17.72
CA SER A 55 -6.64 -2.92 -17.79
C SER A 55 -6.88 -2.17 -16.48
N GLU A 56 -8.04 -2.39 -15.87
CA GLU A 56 -8.45 -1.75 -14.64
C GLU A 56 -7.67 -2.27 -13.43
N LYS A 57 -7.44 -3.58 -13.36
CA LYS A 57 -6.56 -4.19 -12.34
C LYS A 57 -5.14 -3.60 -12.39
N ARG A 58 -4.60 -3.40 -13.60
CA ARG A 58 -3.29 -2.76 -13.80
C ARG A 58 -3.31 -1.29 -13.40
N ARG A 59 -4.40 -0.55 -13.69
CA ARG A 59 -4.57 0.85 -13.28
C ARG A 59 -4.58 1.00 -11.76
N LEU A 60 -5.39 0.19 -11.07
CA LEU A 60 -5.50 0.20 -9.62
C LEU A 60 -4.19 -0.21 -8.95
N ARG A 61 -3.49 -1.21 -9.50
CA ARG A 61 -2.14 -1.57 -9.03
C ARG A 61 -1.15 -0.41 -9.14
N ARG A 62 -1.16 0.33 -10.26
CA ARG A 62 -0.35 1.55 -10.42
C ARG A 62 -0.70 2.64 -9.41
N GLU A 63 -1.97 2.78 -9.06
CA GLU A 63 -2.42 3.73 -8.05
C GLU A 63 -1.97 3.32 -6.65
N ALA A 64 -2.05 2.03 -6.33
CA ALA A 64 -1.50 1.45 -5.09
C ALA A 64 -0.01 1.74 -4.95
N VAL A 65 0.79 1.40 -5.97
CA VAL A 65 2.23 1.66 -5.97
C VAL A 65 2.51 3.15 -5.73
N ARG A 66 1.82 4.05 -6.44
CA ARG A 66 2.00 5.50 -6.27
C ARG A 66 1.58 6.03 -4.91
N ALA A 67 0.55 5.47 -4.27
CA ALA A 67 0.15 5.87 -2.93
C ALA A 67 1.18 5.41 -1.90
N ILE A 68 1.65 4.18 -2.04
CA ILE A 68 2.66 3.57 -1.17
C ILE A 68 4.00 4.29 -1.28
N THR A 69 4.48 4.54 -2.51
CA THR A 69 5.80 5.15 -2.72
C THR A 69 5.87 6.57 -2.21
N ARG A 70 4.77 7.35 -2.29
CA ARG A 70 4.71 8.70 -1.67
C ARG A 70 5.02 8.70 -0.18
N CYS A 71 4.48 7.74 0.57
CA CYS A 71 4.79 7.63 2.00
C CYS A 71 6.15 6.98 2.25
N TRP A 72 6.57 6.05 1.39
CA TRP A 72 7.88 5.40 1.47
C TRP A 72 9.02 6.42 1.28
N GLU A 73 8.90 7.37 0.36
CA GLU A 73 9.92 8.42 0.14
C GLU A 73 10.23 9.25 1.40
N GLU A 74 9.24 9.42 2.28
CA GLU A 74 9.37 10.13 3.56
C GLU A 74 9.69 9.19 4.74
N ALA A 75 9.72 7.87 4.52
CA ALA A 75 9.85 6.87 5.57
C ALA A 75 11.30 6.77 6.07
N GLU A 76 11.46 6.83 7.39
CA GLU A 76 12.73 6.51 8.06
C GLU A 76 12.92 5.00 8.18
N VAL A 77 11.81 4.27 8.35
CA VAL A 77 11.81 2.82 8.52
C VAL A 77 10.79 2.19 7.57
N VAL A 78 11.23 1.13 6.90
CA VAL A 78 10.38 0.27 6.08
C VAL A 78 10.38 -1.13 6.68
N VAL A 79 9.19 -1.66 6.96
CA VAL A 79 9.00 -3.00 7.48
C VAL A 79 8.38 -3.84 6.37
N VAL A 80 9.03 -4.96 6.02
CA VAL A 80 8.45 -6.00 5.17
C VAL A 80 8.24 -7.22 6.04
N THR A 81 6.98 -7.60 6.26
CA THR A 81 6.61 -8.73 7.13
C THR A 81 7.00 -10.06 6.51
N HIS A 82 6.85 -10.20 5.19
CA HIS A 82 7.26 -11.35 4.40
C HIS A 82 7.35 -11.04 2.89
N TYR A 83 7.94 -11.96 2.12
CA TYR A 83 8.35 -11.70 0.73
C TYR A 83 7.35 -12.17 -0.34
N HIS A 84 6.09 -11.72 -0.24
CA HIS A 84 5.15 -11.78 -1.35
C HIS A 84 5.01 -10.39 -2.03
N TYR A 85 4.71 -10.34 -3.32
CA TYR A 85 4.72 -9.08 -4.09
C TYR A 85 3.59 -8.08 -3.73
N ASP A 86 2.63 -8.51 -2.92
CA ASP A 86 1.63 -7.67 -2.26
C ASP A 86 2.12 -7.08 -0.92
N HIS A 87 3.31 -7.46 -0.45
CA HIS A 87 3.95 -6.91 0.76
C HIS A 87 5.29 -6.19 0.48
N HIS A 88 5.87 -6.40 -0.71
CA HIS A 88 7.03 -5.63 -1.18
C HIS A 88 6.95 -5.42 -2.70
N ILE A 89 7.47 -4.29 -3.18
CA ILE A 89 7.65 -4.07 -4.62
C ILE A 89 9.07 -4.51 -5.01
N PRO A 90 9.23 -5.41 -5.99
CA PRO A 90 10.55 -5.88 -6.40
C PRO A 90 11.36 -4.75 -7.06
N PRO A 91 12.71 -4.76 -6.92
CA PRO A 91 13.57 -3.84 -7.64
C PRO A 91 13.34 -3.93 -9.16
N GLY A 92 13.26 -2.78 -9.83
CA GLY A 92 13.03 -2.72 -11.28
C GLY A 92 11.58 -2.91 -11.72
N ASP A 93 10.64 -2.90 -10.78
CA ASP A 93 9.23 -2.87 -11.10
C ASP A 93 8.87 -1.65 -11.98
N PRO A 94 8.12 -1.82 -13.08
CA PRO A 94 7.87 -0.76 -14.06
C PRO A 94 6.98 0.38 -13.54
N ASP A 95 6.29 0.18 -12.41
CA ASP A 95 5.44 1.21 -11.81
C ASP A 95 6.16 1.96 -10.67
N LEU A 96 7.43 1.61 -10.36
CA LEU A 96 8.34 2.47 -9.59
C LEU A 96 8.86 3.56 -10.54
N ALA A 97 8.29 4.75 -10.44
CA ALA A 97 8.64 5.92 -11.25
C ALA A 97 9.01 7.10 -10.36
#